data_AF-A0AAN1HWX0-F1
#
_entry.id   AF-A0AAN1HWX0-F1
#
_cell.length_a   1.000
_cell.length_b   1.000
_cell.length_c   1.000
_cell.angle_alpha   90.00
_cell.angle_beta   90.00
_cell.angle_gamma   90.00
#
_symmetry.space_group_name_H-M   'P 1'
#
loop_
_entity.id
_entity.type
_entity.pdbx_description
1 polymer ?
#
loop_
_entity_poly.entity_id
_entity_poly.type
_entity_poly.pdbx_seq_one_letter_code
_entity_poly.pdbx_strand_id
1 'polypeptide(L)'
;MPSHPLDNAIHSALSGPHAHLARRRGNALRYTADMSPFMALPDSPGAADWANLAALAGPGARVTLSGPVPEPPDGWQVEARIPLLQFTGGGIATAPDEEAVRLHEADVPEMLTLAELTRPGPFLKRTIEMGTYLGIRRNGRLVAMAGERLRVPGWTEISGVCTDPGSRGQGLGTRLLLAVAEGIRERGETPFLHVLASNASAIRLYESLGFRLRLRTGILALTCPPM
;
A
#
# COMPACT_ATOMS: atom_id res chain seq x y z
N MET A 1 -20.87 15.15 5.80
CA MET A 1 -19.50 15.44 6.29
C MET A 1 -18.54 15.09 5.16
N PRO A 2 -17.44 15.83 4.96
CA PRO A 2 -16.41 15.40 4.01
C PRO A 2 -15.90 14.01 4.43
N SER A 3 -15.69 13.13 3.45
CA SER A 3 -15.08 11.81 3.68
C SER A 3 -13.67 12.01 4.26
N HIS A 4 -13.29 11.15 5.21
CA HIS A 4 -11.95 11.22 5.77
C HIS A 4 -10.96 10.76 4.68
N PRO A 5 -9.77 11.37 4.54
CA PRO A 5 -8.90 11.11 3.39
C PRO A 5 -8.37 9.67 3.30
N LEU A 6 -8.45 8.90 4.39
CA LEU A 6 -8.15 7.46 4.39
C LEU A 6 -9.31 6.56 3.90
N ASP A 7 -10.53 7.08 3.74
CA ASP A 7 -11.67 6.28 3.24
C ASP A 7 -11.45 5.88 1.77
N ASN A 8 -10.85 6.78 0.99
CA ASN A 8 -10.42 6.55 -0.39
C ASN A 8 -8.92 6.86 -0.54
N ALA A 9 -8.09 6.18 0.26
CA ALA A 9 -6.67 6.50 0.42
C ALA A 9 -5.88 6.52 -0.90
N ILE A 10 -6.21 5.65 -1.85
CA ILE A 10 -5.53 5.58 -3.16
C ILE A 10 -5.86 6.83 -3.98
N HIS A 11 -7.14 7.21 -4.06
CA HIS A 11 -7.56 8.44 -4.72
C HIS A 11 -6.91 9.65 -4.06
N SER A 12 -7.02 9.78 -2.72
CA SER A 12 -6.47 10.91 -1.97
C SER A 12 -4.94 11.03 -2.08
N ALA A 13 -4.22 9.92 -2.21
CA ALA A 13 -2.80 9.94 -2.50
C ALA A 13 -2.53 10.50 -3.90
N LEU A 14 -3.13 9.90 -4.94
CA LEU A 14 -2.91 10.25 -6.36
C LEU A 14 -3.45 11.65 -6.73
N SER A 15 -4.43 12.17 -6.00
CA SER A 15 -4.93 13.54 -6.15
C SER A 15 -4.22 14.55 -5.26
N GLY A 16 -3.31 14.10 -4.38
CA GLY A 16 -2.66 14.91 -3.37
C GLY A 16 -1.14 14.70 -3.37
N PRO A 17 -0.53 14.20 -2.28
CA PRO A 17 0.93 14.09 -2.18
C PRO A 17 1.60 13.30 -3.32
N HIS A 18 0.90 12.33 -3.91
CA HIS A 18 1.39 11.50 -5.03
C HIS A 18 0.92 11.99 -6.40
N ALA A 19 0.44 13.23 -6.54
CA ALA A 19 0.02 13.78 -7.84
C ALA A 19 1.14 13.73 -8.90
N HIS A 20 2.40 13.85 -8.49
CA HIS A 20 3.57 13.73 -9.37
C HIS A 20 3.82 12.30 -9.88
N LEU A 21 3.23 11.27 -9.25
CA LEU A 21 3.30 9.86 -9.64
C LEU A 21 2.07 9.42 -10.46
N ALA A 22 1.06 10.26 -10.56
CA ALA A 22 -0.24 9.90 -11.12
C ALA A 22 -0.28 9.98 -12.65
N ARG A 23 -0.86 8.96 -13.27
CA ARG A 23 -1.47 9.07 -14.61
C ARG A 23 -2.96 9.36 -14.44
N ARG A 24 -3.48 10.30 -15.22
CA ARG A 24 -4.86 10.80 -15.09
C ARG A 24 -5.61 10.75 -16.42
N ARG A 25 -6.88 10.38 -16.36
CA ARG A 25 -7.86 10.60 -17.42
C ARG A 25 -9.19 10.99 -16.77
N GLY A 26 -9.64 12.24 -16.95
CA GLY A 26 -10.77 12.77 -16.17
C GLY A 26 -10.50 12.65 -14.67
N ASN A 27 -11.44 12.05 -13.93
CA ASN A 27 -11.28 11.75 -12.49
C ASN A 27 -10.68 10.37 -12.21
N ALA A 28 -10.42 9.55 -13.23
CA ALA A 28 -9.75 8.28 -13.06
C ALA A 28 -8.23 8.49 -12.92
N LEU A 29 -7.64 7.84 -11.93
CA LEU A 29 -6.23 7.95 -11.59
C LEU A 29 -5.58 6.57 -11.53
N ARG A 30 -4.29 6.49 -11.85
CA ARG A 30 -3.49 5.29 -11.59
C ARG A 30 -2.03 5.62 -11.31
N TYR A 31 -1.37 4.72 -10.60
CA TYR A 31 0.09 4.60 -10.67
C TYR A 31 0.49 3.93 -12.00
N THR A 32 1.75 4.07 -12.41
CA THR A 32 2.29 3.28 -13.51
C THR A 32 2.33 1.79 -13.14
N ALA A 33 2.16 0.91 -14.13
CA ALA A 33 2.02 -0.53 -13.91
C ALA A 33 3.27 -1.19 -13.28
N ASP A 34 4.43 -0.55 -13.39
CA ASP A 34 5.71 -0.96 -12.81
C ASP A 34 5.96 -0.39 -11.40
N MET A 35 5.05 0.44 -10.88
CA MET A 35 5.10 1.05 -9.56
C MET A 35 4.06 0.47 -8.61
N SER A 36 2.80 0.40 -9.05
CA SER A 36 1.72 -0.13 -8.24
C SER A 36 0.54 -0.55 -9.13
N PRO A 37 -0.15 -1.67 -8.82
CA PRO A 37 -1.30 -2.12 -9.60
C PRO A 37 -2.56 -1.26 -9.38
N PHE A 38 -2.51 -0.34 -8.40
CA PHE A 38 -3.68 0.37 -7.95
C PHE A 38 -4.10 1.49 -8.90
N MET A 39 -5.41 1.54 -9.13
CA MET A 39 -6.13 2.63 -9.77
C MET A 39 -7.13 3.22 -8.78
N ALA A 40 -7.66 4.39 -9.08
CA ALA A 40 -8.62 5.08 -8.23
C ALA A 40 -9.69 5.80 -9.03
N LEU A 41 -10.87 5.86 -8.42
CA LEU A 41 -12.05 6.60 -8.81
C LEU A 41 -12.44 7.55 -7.66
N PRO A 42 -13.20 8.62 -7.92
CA PRO A 42 -13.79 9.43 -6.86
C PRO A 42 -14.79 8.61 -6.02
N ASP A 43 -15.21 9.13 -4.87
CA ASP A 43 -16.09 8.42 -3.92
C ASP A 43 -17.46 8.03 -4.52
N SER A 44 -17.94 8.80 -5.49
CA SER A 44 -19.19 8.56 -6.22
C SER A 44 -18.93 8.65 -7.73
N PRO A 45 -18.37 7.60 -8.36
CA PRO A 45 -18.01 7.63 -9.78
C PRO A 45 -19.25 7.51 -10.68
N GLY A 46 -19.30 8.37 -11.70
CA GLY A 46 -20.29 8.29 -12.77
C GLY A 46 -19.82 7.46 -13.97
N ALA A 47 -20.70 7.27 -14.96
CA ALA A 47 -20.40 6.49 -16.17
C ALA A 47 -19.14 7.00 -16.91
N ALA A 48 -18.92 8.31 -16.95
CA ALA A 48 -17.73 8.91 -17.56
C ALA A 48 -16.44 8.52 -16.81
N ASP A 49 -16.48 8.39 -15.49
CA ASP A 49 -15.31 8.00 -14.70
C ASP A 49 -14.93 6.54 -14.94
N TRP A 50 -15.92 5.66 -15.06
CA TRP A 50 -15.72 4.25 -15.46
C TRP A 50 -15.17 4.12 -16.88
N ALA A 51 -15.68 4.89 -17.83
CA ALA A 51 -15.15 4.92 -19.20
C ALA A 51 -13.70 5.41 -19.24
N ASN A 52 -13.39 6.45 -18.46
CA ASN A 52 -12.03 6.95 -18.32
C ASN A 52 -11.09 5.92 -17.67
N LEU A 53 -11.57 5.20 -16.65
CA LEU A 53 -10.83 4.12 -16.00
C LEU A 53 -10.51 2.99 -16.98
N ALA A 54 -11.50 2.52 -17.75
CA ALA A 54 -11.30 1.49 -18.79
C ALA A 54 -10.22 1.92 -19.78
N ALA A 55 -10.31 3.16 -20.28
CA ALA A 55 -9.38 3.66 -21.26
C ALA A 55 -7.98 3.97 -20.69
N LEU A 56 -7.86 4.18 -19.37
CA LEU A 56 -6.59 4.33 -18.65
C LEU A 56 -5.97 2.97 -18.27
N ALA A 57 -6.80 1.94 -18.12
CA ALA A 57 -6.37 0.56 -17.88
C ALA A 57 -5.89 -0.13 -19.17
N GLY A 58 -6.64 0.07 -20.26
CA GLY A 58 -6.49 -0.65 -21.53
C GLY A 58 -7.53 -1.78 -21.66
N PRO A 59 -7.94 -2.15 -22.89
CA PRO A 59 -8.93 -3.21 -23.11
C PRO A 59 -8.50 -4.54 -22.48
N GLY A 60 -9.42 -5.21 -21.78
CA GLY A 60 -9.16 -6.49 -21.10
C GLY A 60 -8.12 -6.43 -19.96
N ALA A 61 -7.64 -5.24 -19.58
CA ALA A 61 -6.67 -5.10 -18.51
C ALA A 61 -7.28 -5.36 -17.13
N ARG A 62 -6.47 -5.90 -16.21
CA ARG A 62 -6.83 -6.03 -14.80
C ARG A 62 -6.74 -4.68 -14.10
N VAL A 63 -7.77 -4.35 -13.34
CA VAL A 63 -7.90 -3.12 -12.56
C VAL A 63 -8.03 -3.47 -11.09
N THR A 64 -7.29 -2.77 -10.23
CA THR A 64 -7.35 -2.97 -8.77
C THR A 64 -7.76 -1.66 -8.11
N LEU A 65 -8.93 -1.65 -7.49
CA LEU A 65 -9.49 -0.50 -6.76
C LEU A 65 -9.55 -0.78 -5.26
N SER A 66 -9.62 0.26 -4.44
CA SER A 66 -9.87 0.21 -2.99
C SER A 66 -10.65 1.45 -2.55
N GLY A 67 -11.28 1.39 -1.39
CA GLY A 67 -12.12 2.47 -0.84
C GLY A 67 -13.61 2.21 -1.06
N PRO A 68 -14.47 3.24 -1.07
CA PRO A 68 -15.89 3.11 -1.36
C PRO A 68 -16.08 2.83 -2.85
N VAL A 69 -15.80 1.60 -3.29
CA VAL A 69 -15.97 1.23 -4.69
C VAL A 69 -17.41 0.73 -4.87
N PRO A 70 -18.27 1.43 -5.65
CA PRO A 70 -19.61 0.96 -5.94
C PRO A 70 -19.56 -0.27 -6.85
N GLU A 71 -20.70 -0.91 -7.06
CA GLU A 71 -20.82 -1.97 -8.06
C GLU A 71 -20.37 -1.45 -9.44
N PRO A 72 -19.50 -2.19 -10.15
CA PRO A 72 -19.05 -1.78 -11.46
C PRO A 72 -20.21 -1.85 -12.46
N PRO A 73 -20.21 -1.01 -13.51
CA PRO A 73 -21.23 -1.03 -14.54
C PRO A 73 -21.12 -2.29 -15.41
N ASP A 74 -22.16 -2.55 -16.21
CA ASP A 74 -22.22 -3.69 -17.13
C ASP A 74 -20.96 -3.79 -18.01
N GLY A 75 -20.55 -5.03 -18.27
CA GLY A 75 -19.36 -5.38 -19.07
C GLY A 75 -18.06 -5.50 -18.27
N TRP A 76 -17.99 -4.94 -17.06
CA TRP A 76 -16.86 -5.19 -16.16
C TRP A 76 -17.03 -6.53 -15.45
N GLN A 77 -15.96 -7.31 -15.37
CA GLN A 77 -15.98 -8.59 -14.65
C GLN A 77 -15.34 -8.42 -13.28
N VAL A 78 -16.06 -8.82 -12.23
CA VAL A 78 -15.51 -8.86 -10.87
C VAL A 78 -14.72 -10.16 -10.68
N GLU A 79 -13.40 -10.03 -10.58
CA GLU A 79 -12.49 -11.16 -10.39
C GLU A 79 -12.40 -11.58 -8.92
N ALA A 80 -12.31 -10.59 -8.02
CA ALA A 80 -12.21 -10.84 -6.59
C ALA A 80 -12.63 -9.62 -5.77
N ARG A 81 -13.17 -9.92 -4.59
CA ARG A 81 -13.35 -8.97 -3.49
C ARG A 81 -12.51 -9.45 -2.32
N ILE A 82 -11.49 -8.68 -1.96
CA ILE A 82 -10.51 -9.07 -0.95
C ILE A 82 -10.71 -8.18 0.28
N PRO A 83 -11.24 -8.72 1.40
CA PRO A 83 -11.48 -7.92 2.59
C PRO A 83 -10.17 -7.45 3.23
N LEU A 84 -10.12 -6.16 3.54
CA LEU A 84 -9.00 -5.51 4.23
C LEU A 84 -9.49 -4.86 5.53
N LEU A 85 -8.60 -4.80 6.50
CA LEU A 85 -8.75 -3.97 7.69
C LEU A 85 -7.74 -2.83 7.59
N GLN A 86 -8.22 -1.60 7.77
CA GLN A 86 -7.38 -0.41 7.86
C GLN A 86 -7.15 -0.06 9.32
N PHE A 87 -5.89 0.05 9.71
CA PHE A 87 -5.46 0.41 11.06
C PHE A 87 -4.73 1.75 11.07
N THR A 88 -4.90 2.53 12.13
CA THR A 88 -4.13 3.77 12.36
C THR A 88 -3.23 3.64 13.58
N GLY A 89 -2.03 4.19 13.47
CA GLY A 89 -0.98 4.12 14.48
C GLY A 89 -0.79 5.44 15.23
N GLY A 90 -1.85 6.24 15.45
CA GLY A 90 -1.71 7.54 16.12
C GLY A 90 -1.17 7.47 17.57
N GLY A 91 -1.29 6.30 18.22
CA GLY A 91 -0.84 6.09 19.60
C GLY A 91 0.25 5.04 19.77
N ILE A 92 0.89 4.59 18.68
CA ILE A 92 1.96 3.58 18.81
C ILE A 92 3.24 4.23 19.36
N ALA A 93 3.98 3.48 20.18
CA ALA A 93 5.35 3.85 20.52
C ALA A 93 6.23 3.57 19.30
N THR A 94 6.96 4.58 18.83
CA THR A 94 7.89 4.48 17.71
C THR A 94 9.32 4.50 18.21
N ALA A 95 10.24 3.90 17.45
CA ALA A 95 11.64 3.85 17.81
C ALA A 95 12.49 3.65 16.55
N PRO A 96 13.65 4.32 16.44
CA PRO A 96 14.62 4.00 15.41
C PRO A 96 15.20 2.60 15.63
N ASP A 97 15.89 2.08 14.62
CA ASP A 97 16.62 0.82 14.71
C ASP A 97 18.05 0.99 14.20
N GLU A 98 19.04 0.69 15.04
CA GLU A 98 20.46 0.91 14.72
C GLU A 98 20.99 -0.01 13.61
N GLU A 99 20.35 -1.16 13.37
CA GLU A 99 20.72 -2.07 12.28
C GLU A 99 20.00 -1.75 10.97
N ALA A 100 18.95 -0.93 11.03
CA ALA A 100 18.18 -0.58 9.85
C ALA A 100 18.97 0.37 8.96
N VAL A 101 19.20 -0.07 7.71
CA VAL A 101 19.80 0.75 6.67
C VAL A 101 18.72 1.25 5.73
N ARG A 102 18.88 2.47 5.22
CA ARG A 102 18.00 2.98 4.16
C ARG A 102 18.29 2.23 2.87
N LEU A 103 17.22 1.76 2.23
CA LEU A 103 17.27 1.10 0.92
C LEU A 103 17.06 2.14 -0.19
N HIS A 104 17.74 1.92 -1.30
CA HIS A 104 17.76 2.79 -2.46
C HIS A 104 17.51 2.00 -3.75
N GLU A 105 17.46 2.70 -4.89
CA GLU A 105 17.21 2.08 -6.20
C GLU A 105 18.18 0.93 -6.51
N ALA A 106 19.44 1.05 -6.08
CA ALA A 106 20.44 -0.01 -6.24
C ALA A 106 20.08 -1.32 -5.50
N ASP A 107 19.25 -1.26 -4.45
CA ASP A 107 18.82 -2.42 -3.68
C ASP A 107 17.60 -3.14 -4.29
N VAL A 108 16.92 -2.53 -5.28
CA VAL A 108 15.67 -3.05 -5.88
C VAL A 108 15.76 -4.53 -6.31
N PRO A 109 16.86 -5.01 -6.93
CA PRO A 109 16.99 -6.43 -7.25
C PRO A 109 16.89 -7.36 -6.01
N GLU A 110 17.53 -6.99 -4.89
CA GLU A 110 17.43 -7.76 -3.64
C GLU A 110 16.04 -7.63 -3.01
N MET A 111 15.45 -6.44 -3.05
CA MET A 111 14.09 -6.20 -2.53
C MET A 111 13.04 -7.02 -3.28
N LEU A 112 13.13 -7.09 -4.62
CA LEU A 112 12.26 -7.92 -5.45
C LEU A 112 12.42 -9.40 -5.11
N THR A 113 13.66 -9.86 -4.94
CA THR A 113 13.95 -11.26 -4.53
C THR A 113 13.30 -11.58 -3.19
N LEU A 114 13.46 -10.70 -2.19
CA LEU A 114 12.85 -10.88 -0.87
C LEU A 114 11.32 -10.82 -0.94
N ALA A 115 10.76 -9.89 -1.72
CA ALA A 115 9.32 -9.75 -1.89
C ALA A 115 8.69 -10.97 -2.58
N GLU A 116 9.35 -11.55 -3.58
CA GLU A 116 8.91 -12.78 -4.24
C GLU A 116 8.88 -13.97 -3.25
N LEU A 117 9.92 -14.10 -2.44
CA LEU A 117 10.04 -15.15 -1.44
C LEU A 117 8.97 -15.06 -0.34
N THR A 118 8.61 -13.84 0.06
CA THR A 118 7.79 -13.59 1.27
C THR A 118 6.36 -13.13 0.98
N ARG A 119 6.09 -12.66 -0.23
CA ARG A 119 4.79 -12.14 -0.71
C ARG A 119 4.16 -11.10 0.23
N PRO A 120 4.81 -9.94 0.50
CA PRO A 120 4.29 -8.90 1.40
C PRO A 120 3.11 -8.09 0.84
N GLY A 121 2.54 -8.51 -0.29
CA GLY A 121 1.70 -7.68 -1.16
C GLY A 121 2.47 -7.18 -2.39
N PRO A 122 1.86 -6.34 -3.22
CA PRO A 122 2.49 -5.84 -4.44
C PRO A 122 3.78 -5.07 -4.14
N PHE A 123 4.89 -5.51 -4.74
CA PHE A 123 6.16 -4.81 -4.78
C PHE A 123 6.76 -4.99 -6.17
N LEU A 124 7.04 -3.88 -6.84
CA LEU A 124 7.42 -3.79 -8.25
C LEU A 124 8.67 -2.90 -8.38
N LYS A 125 9.24 -2.84 -9.59
CA LYS A 125 10.53 -2.17 -9.87
C LYS A 125 10.59 -0.73 -9.35
N ARG A 126 9.49 0.01 -9.44
CA ARG A 126 9.40 1.42 -9.05
C ARG A 126 8.64 1.64 -7.75
N THR A 127 8.24 0.60 -7.02
CA THR A 127 7.52 0.76 -5.75
C THR A 127 8.34 1.51 -4.70
N ILE A 128 9.66 1.40 -4.75
CA ILE A 128 10.57 2.15 -3.86
C ILE A 128 10.44 3.67 -4.01
N GLU A 129 10.01 4.17 -5.18
CA GLU A 129 9.84 5.60 -5.41
C GLU A 129 8.65 6.20 -4.63
N MET A 130 7.77 5.34 -4.08
CA MET A 130 6.59 5.78 -3.33
C MET A 130 6.93 6.28 -1.91
N GLY A 131 8.13 6.01 -1.40
CA GLY A 131 8.57 6.51 -0.09
C GLY A 131 9.78 5.78 0.46
N THR A 132 10.04 5.97 1.75
CA THR A 132 11.23 5.42 2.42
C THR A 132 11.10 3.92 2.62
N TYR A 133 12.16 3.18 2.32
CA TYR A 133 12.33 1.78 2.69
C TYR A 133 13.54 1.60 3.58
N LEU A 134 13.39 0.78 4.60
CA LEU A 134 14.43 0.36 5.53
C LEU A 134 14.63 -1.15 5.41
N GLY A 135 15.87 -1.60 5.59
CA GLY A 135 16.24 -3.01 5.52
C GLY A 135 17.24 -3.41 6.59
N ILE A 136 17.22 -4.69 6.96
CA ILE A 136 18.22 -5.31 7.82
C ILE A 136 18.98 -6.35 7.01
N ARG A 137 20.30 -6.35 7.12
CA ARG A 137 21.19 -7.27 6.40
C ARG A 137 21.83 -8.29 7.34
N ARG A 138 22.07 -9.50 6.83
CA ARG A 138 22.86 -10.56 7.47
C ARG A 138 23.82 -11.15 6.45
N ASN A 139 25.09 -11.24 6.79
CA ASN A 139 26.15 -11.73 5.88
C ASN A 139 26.09 -11.04 4.50
N GLY A 140 25.87 -9.72 4.49
CA GLY A 140 25.75 -8.91 3.28
C GLY A 140 24.41 -9.00 2.54
N ARG A 141 23.52 -9.93 2.87
CA ARG A 141 22.21 -10.11 2.18
C ARG A 141 21.09 -9.38 2.90
N LEU A 142 20.16 -8.79 2.14
CA LEU A 142 18.91 -8.26 2.69
C LEU A 142 18.02 -9.42 3.21
N VAL A 143 17.72 -9.41 4.52
CA VAL A 143 16.90 -10.46 5.16
C VAL A 143 15.57 -9.97 5.69
N ALA A 144 15.39 -8.66 5.85
CA ALA A 144 14.10 -8.07 6.21
C ALA A 144 14.00 -6.67 5.61
N MET A 145 12.80 -6.25 5.25
CA MET A 145 12.52 -4.88 4.84
C MET A 145 11.13 -4.44 5.30
N ALA A 146 10.95 -3.13 5.43
CA ALA A 146 9.67 -2.45 5.57
C ALA A 146 9.79 -1.09 4.90
N GLY A 147 8.69 -0.51 4.47
CA GLY A 147 8.72 0.83 3.91
C GLY A 147 7.38 1.50 3.85
N GLU A 148 7.36 2.58 3.09
CA GLU A 148 6.20 3.43 2.88
C GLU A 148 5.51 3.07 1.55
N ARG A 149 4.21 3.33 1.45
CA ARG A 149 3.47 3.17 0.19
C ARG A 149 2.55 4.33 -0.12
N LEU A 150 1.34 4.40 0.43
CA LEU A 150 0.44 5.53 0.17
C LEU A 150 0.80 6.72 1.07
N ARG A 151 0.98 7.90 0.47
CA ARG A 151 1.01 9.17 1.20
C ARG A 151 -0.24 9.97 0.93
N VAL A 152 -0.95 10.28 2.01
CA VAL A 152 -2.25 10.97 2.03
C VAL A 152 -2.07 12.20 2.93
N PRO A 153 -2.82 13.32 2.76
CA PRO A 153 -2.62 14.50 3.60
C PRO A 153 -2.66 14.18 5.11
N GLY A 154 -1.51 14.33 5.80
CA GLY A 154 -1.34 14.03 7.22
C GLY A 154 -1.08 12.57 7.57
N TRP A 155 -1.02 11.66 6.60
CA TRP A 155 -0.91 10.21 6.81
C TRP A 155 0.06 9.53 5.84
N THR A 156 0.82 8.55 6.33
CA THR A 156 1.69 7.72 5.50
C THR A 156 1.48 6.24 5.82
N GLU A 157 1.32 5.43 4.77
CA GLU A 157 1.06 4.01 4.89
C GLU A 157 2.37 3.24 5.09
N ILE A 158 2.42 2.39 6.12
CA ILE A 158 3.45 1.38 6.27
C ILE A 158 3.06 0.15 5.45
N SER A 159 3.97 -0.33 4.61
CA SER A 159 3.78 -1.43 3.67
C SER A 159 5.08 -2.20 3.48
N GLY A 160 5.02 -3.32 2.73
CA GLY A 160 6.21 -4.05 2.33
C GLY A 160 6.96 -4.72 3.49
N VAL A 161 6.30 -4.91 4.64
CA VAL A 161 6.91 -5.53 5.82
C VAL A 161 7.09 -7.02 5.56
N CYS A 162 8.33 -7.46 5.39
CA CYS A 162 8.65 -8.87 5.26
C CYS A 162 10.00 -9.24 5.86
N THR A 163 10.15 -10.54 6.13
CA THR A 163 11.36 -11.14 6.66
C THR A 163 11.55 -12.50 6.02
N ASP A 164 12.77 -12.74 5.55
CA ASP A 164 13.26 -14.00 5.02
C ASP A 164 12.90 -15.14 5.99
N PRO A 165 12.36 -16.28 5.51
CA PRO A 165 11.95 -17.39 6.37
C PRO A 165 13.05 -17.88 7.33
N GLY A 166 14.31 -17.90 6.90
CA GLY A 166 15.46 -18.30 7.73
C GLY A 166 15.86 -17.27 8.79
N SER A 167 15.33 -16.05 8.73
CA SER A 167 15.58 -14.97 9.69
C SER A 167 14.35 -14.59 10.53
N ARG A 168 13.28 -15.40 10.50
CA ARG A 168 12.08 -15.19 11.31
C ARG A 168 12.33 -15.48 12.80
N GLY A 169 11.41 -15.05 13.66
CA GLY A 169 11.48 -15.25 15.11
C GLY A 169 12.42 -14.29 15.85
N GLN A 170 13.09 -13.38 15.14
CA GLN A 170 14.04 -12.41 15.69
C GLN A 170 13.45 -11.00 15.88
N GLY A 171 12.14 -10.83 15.64
CA GLY A 171 11.46 -9.53 15.77
C GLY A 171 11.77 -8.50 14.67
N LEU A 172 12.50 -8.86 13.61
CA LEU A 172 12.99 -7.91 12.58
C LEU A 172 11.86 -7.11 11.90
N GLY A 173 10.74 -7.76 11.55
CA GLY A 173 9.61 -7.07 10.92
C GLY A 173 8.97 -6.02 11.84
N THR A 174 8.85 -6.31 13.14
CA THR A 174 8.34 -5.35 14.13
C THR A 174 9.31 -4.19 14.31
N ARG A 175 10.60 -4.48 14.48
CA ARG A 175 11.66 -3.48 14.57
C ARG A 175 11.64 -2.50 13.40
N LEU A 176 11.64 -3.03 12.17
CA LEU A 176 11.56 -2.22 10.97
C LEU A 176 10.25 -1.43 10.84
N LEU A 177 9.11 -2.01 11.22
CA LEU A 177 7.83 -1.30 11.24
C LEU A 177 7.89 -0.09 12.17
N LEU A 178 8.43 -0.24 13.38
CA LEU A 178 8.55 0.86 14.35
C LEU A 178 9.52 1.94 13.89
N ALA A 179 10.61 1.55 13.22
CA ALA A 179 11.57 2.49 12.63
C ALA A 179 10.97 3.27 11.45
N VAL A 180 10.19 2.62 10.58
CA VAL A 180 9.43 3.33 9.53
C VAL A 180 8.42 4.29 10.16
N ALA A 181 7.71 3.85 11.21
CA ALA A 181 6.76 4.70 11.91
C ALA A 181 7.42 5.91 12.58
N GLU A 182 8.64 5.76 13.11
CA GLU A 182 9.44 6.88 13.66
C GLU A 182 9.66 7.94 12.59
N GLY A 183 10.20 7.56 11.42
CA GLY A 183 10.43 8.49 10.31
C GLY A 183 9.14 9.16 9.80
N ILE A 184 8.00 8.48 9.87
CA ILE A 184 6.68 9.08 9.58
C ILE A 184 6.34 10.17 10.61
N ARG A 185 6.51 9.89 11.90
CA ARG A 185 6.18 10.84 12.99
C ARG A 185 7.11 12.04 13.04
N GLU A 186 8.40 11.86 12.76
CA GLU A 186 9.38 12.97 12.67
C GLU A 186 8.97 14.03 11.64
N ARG A 187 8.24 13.62 10.59
CA ARG A 187 7.72 14.52 9.55
C ARG A 187 6.34 15.09 9.87
N GLY A 188 5.81 14.84 11.07
CA GLY A 188 4.48 15.31 11.49
C GLY A 188 3.32 14.54 10.86
N GLU A 189 3.55 13.35 10.33
CA GLU A 189 2.53 12.49 9.72
C GLU A 189 2.11 11.37 10.68
N THR A 190 0.92 10.82 10.47
CA THR A 190 0.43 9.67 11.25
C THR A 190 0.57 8.37 10.45
N PRO A 191 1.19 7.31 11.02
CA PRO A 191 1.28 6.03 10.35
C PRO A 191 -0.09 5.34 10.27
N PHE A 192 -0.35 4.68 9.16
CA PHE A 192 -1.48 3.76 9.00
C PHE A 192 -1.06 2.54 8.18
N LEU A 193 -1.89 1.50 8.14
CA LEU A 193 -1.64 0.33 7.31
C LEU A 193 -2.93 -0.37 6.92
N HIS A 194 -2.84 -1.21 5.90
CA HIS A 194 -3.87 -2.19 5.56
C HIS A 194 -3.35 -3.60 5.79
N VAL A 195 -4.24 -4.47 6.26
CA VAL A 195 -3.96 -5.89 6.44
C VAL A 195 -5.12 -6.71 5.89
N LEU A 196 -4.82 -7.86 5.25
CA LEU A 196 -5.86 -8.82 4.87
C LEU A 196 -6.67 -9.21 6.12
N ALA A 197 -8.00 -9.20 6.02
CA ALA A 197 -8.84 -9.58 7.15
C ALA A 197 -8.63 -11.03 7.61
N SER A 198 -8.08 -11.88 6.74
CA SER A 198 -7.70 -13.26 7.05
C SER A 198 -6.37 -13.40 7.79
N ASN A 199 -5.53 -12.36 7.86
CA ASN A 199 -4.21 -12.42 8.47
C ASN A 199 -4.27 -12.17 9.98
N ALA A 200 -4.82 -13.13 10.72
CA ALA A 200 -5.01 -13.04 12.17
C ALA A 200 -3.70 -12.80 12.95
N SER A 201 -2.56 -13.28 12.42
CA SER A 201 -1.25 -13.09 13.05
C SER A 201 -0.82 -11.62 12.99
N ALA A 202 -0.88 -11.00 11.82
CA ALA A 202 -0.54 -9.58 11.65
C ALA A 202 -1.52 -8.67 12.39
N ILE A 203 -2.82 -9.00 12.40
CA ILE A 203 -3.83 -8.27 13.16
C ILE A 203 -3.46 -8.20 14.65
N ARG A 204 -3.19 -9.36 15.29
CA ARG A 204 -2.78 -9.41 16.70
C ARG A 204 -1.49 -8.64 16.95
N LEU A 205 -0.53 -8.73 16.02
CA LEU A 205 0.71 -7.95 16.12
C LEU A 205 0.40 -6.46 16.14
N TYR A 206 -0.34 -5.94 15.16
CA TYR A 206 -0.64 -4.50 15.09
C TYR A 206 -1.43 -4.02 16.31
N GLU A 207 -2.42 -4.77 16.78
CA GLU A 207 -3.15 -4.46 18.01
C GLU A 207 -2.23 -4.41 19.22
N SER A 208 -1.32 -5.38 19.36
CA SER A 208 -0.35 -5.42 20.47
C SER A 208 0.63 -4.25 20.46
N LEU A 209 0.92 -3.69 19.28
CA LEU A 209 1.75 -2.49 19.13
C LEU A 209 0.98 -1.18 19.36
N GLY A 210 -0.35 -1.24 19.54
CA GLY A 210 -1.19 -0.08 19.79
C GLY A 210 -1.86 0.52 18.55
N PHE A 211 -1.77 -0.13 17.39
CA PHE A 211 -2.60 0.25 16.24
C PHE A 211 -4.07 0.02 16.55
N ARG A 212 -4.93 0.91 16.06
CA ARG A 212 -6.38 0.81 16.25
C ARG A 212 -7.06 0.56 14.92
N LEU A 213 -7.98 -0.40 14.90
CA LEU A 213 -8.85 -0.62 13.74
C LEU A 213 -9.66 0.65 13.49
N ARG A 214 -9.55 1.19 12.28
CA ARG A 214 -10.29 2.38 11.83
C ARG A 214 -11.47 2.00 10.95
N LEU A 215 -11.23 1.17 9.94
CA LEU A 215 -12.21 0.89 8.88
C LEU A 215 -12.08 -0.55 8.37
N ARG A 216 -13.21 -1.20 8.14
CA ARG A 216 -13.30 -2.43 7.34
C ARG A 216 -13.54 -2.02 5.89
N THR A 217 -12.64 -2.40 5.00
CA THR A 217 -12.65 -2.03 3.58
C THR A 217 -12.29 -3.24 2.73
N GLY A 218 -11.94 -3.04 1.47
CA GLY A 218 -11.47 -4.12 0.63
C GLY A 218 -10.83 -3.64 -0.66
N ILE A 219 -10.20 -4.59 -1.33
CA ILE A 219 -9.77 -4.45 -2.72
C ILE A 219 -10.84 -5.05 -3.62
N LEU A 220 -11.18 -4.34 -4.68
CA LEU A 220 -11.95 -4.85 -5.80
C LEU A 220 -11.01 -5.08 -6.98
N ALA A 221 -10.83 -6.34 -7.36
CA ALA A 221 -10.12 -6.72 -8.57
C ALA A 221 -11.14 -6.91 -9.70
N LEU A 222 -10.92 -6.22 -10.81
CA LEU A 222 -11.79 -6.22 -11.97
C LEU A 222 -11.00 -6.55 -13.24
N THR A 223 -11.70 -7.05 -14.25
CA THR A 223 -11.22 -7.07 -15.63
C THR A 223 -12.04 -6.06 -16.44
N CYS A 224 -11.35 -5.18 -17.15
CA CYS A 224 -11.94 -4.21 -18.06
C CYS A 224 -12.74 -4.93 -19.16
N PRO A 225 -13.88 -4.39 -19.62
CA PRO A 225 -14.59 -4.93 -20.76
C PRO A 225 -13.64 -5.17 -21.96
N PRO A 226 -13.82 -6.26 -22.72
CA PRO A 226 -13.20 -6.38 -24.04
C PRO A 226 -13.75 -5.28 -24.97
N MET A 227 -12.99 -4.94 -26.02
CA MET A 227 -13.47 -4.00 -27.05
C MET A 227 -14.76 -4.48 -27.71
#